data_AF-A0A2U3KRU4-F1
#
_entry.id   AF-A0A2U3KRU4-F1
#
_cell.length_a   1.000
_cell.length_b   1.000
_cell.length_c   1.000
_cell.angle_alpha   90.00
_cell.angle_beta   90.00
_cell.angle_gamma   90.00
#
_symmetry.space_group_name_H-M   'P 1'
#
loop_
_entity.id
_entity.type
_entity.pdbx_description
1 polymer ?
#
loop_
_entity_poly.entity_id
_entity_poly.type
_entity_poly.pdbx_seq_one_letter_code
_entity_poly.pdbx_strand_id
1 'polypeptide(L)'
;MEVSISDDLPDGTYWSPNDQRSVISKVLSWLKTAMPYTVKVPESEDVGVFFGKIGPSILDISALSQHEIIYPAWYTKRDGQKNDAYSVVHYVQNVVAFENGKEITYLESEPLYNWLKDNEWKKEFIEP
;
A
#
# COMPACT_ATOMS: atom_id res chain seq x y z
N MET A 1 4.00 3.41 -19.33
CA MET A 1 3.59 3.44 -17.92
C MET A 1 2.89 2.14 -17.66
N GLU A 2 3.52 1.27 -16.88
CA GLU A 2 3.04 -0.03 -16.42
C GLU A 2 2.53 0.10 -14.99
N VAL A 3 1.56 -0.76 -14.66
CA VAL A 3 0.95 -0.82 -13.34
C VAL A 3 0.86 -2.28 -12.95
N SER A 4 1.27 -2.59 -11.73
CA SER A 4 1.14 -3.91 -11.12
C SER A 4 0.78 -3.78 -9.66
N ILE A 5 0.24 -4.84 -9.07
CA ILE A 5 0.06 -4.93 -7.61
C ILE A 5 0.86 -6.11 -7.08
N SER A 6 1.57 -5.92 -5.97
CA SER A 6 2.09 -7.01 -5.15
C SER A 6 1.20 -7.17 -3.90
N ASP A 7 0.75 -8.39 -3.64
CA ASP A 7 -0.12 -8.71 -2.50
C ASP A 7 0.66 -9.28 -1.30
N ASP A 8 -0.02 -9.39 -0.16
CA ASP A 8 0.49 -9.89 1.13
C ASP A 8 0.71 -11.41 1.19
N LEU A 9 0.49 -12.11 0.07
CA LEU A 9 0.71 -13.54 -0.04
C LEU A 9 2.19 -13.93 0.11
N PRO A 10 2.50 -15.14 0.64
CA PRO A 10 3.86 -15.56 1.01
C PRO A 10 4.91 -15.41 -0.10
N ASP A 11 4.48 -15.58 -1.35
CA ASP A 11 5.36 -15.54 -2.52
C ASP A 11 5.48 -14.13 -3.13
N GLY A 12 4.72 -13.15 -2.63
CA GLY A 12 4.63 -11.82 -3.21
C GLY A 12 4.16 -11.89 -4.67
N THR A 13 3.01 -12.51 -4.91
CA THR A 13 2.43 -12.64 -6.24
C THR A 13 2.26 -11.26 -6.86
N TYR A 14 2.84 -11.07 -8.04
CA TYR A 14 2.66 -9.88 -8.86
C TYR A 14 1.43 -10.07 -9.74
N TRP A 15 0.53 -9.10 -9.69
CA TRP A 15 -0.70 -9.11 -10.46
C TRP A 15 -0.65 -8.03 -11.53
N SER A 16 -1.16 -8.34 -12.71
CA SER A 16 -1.28 -7.38 -13.81
C SER A 16 -2.74 -6.96 -14.00
N PRO A 17 -3.02 -5.70 -14.32
CA PRO A 17 -4.38 -5.22 -14.55
C PRO A 17 -4.94 -5.82 -15.85
N ASN A 18 -6.22 -6.20 -15.81
CA ASN A 18 -6.99 -6.63 -16.98
C ASN A 18 -7.11 -5.52 -18.03
N ASP A 19 -7.18 -4.26 -17.57
CA ASP A 19 -7.14 -3.06 -18.40
C ASP A 19 -6.29 -1.99 -17.73
N GLN A 20 -5.04 -1.92 -18.16
CA GLN A 20 -4.04 -1.00 -17.65
C GLN A 20 -4.46 0.49 -17.80
N ARG A 21 -5.11 0.87 -18.90
CA ARG A 21 -5.50 2.27 -19.11
C ARG A 21 -6.63 2.66 -18.17
N SER A 22 -7.59 1.76 -17.96
CA SER A 22 -8.70 1.97 -17.04
C SER A 22 -8.22 2.13 -15.61
N VAL A 23 -7.37 1.22 -15.13
CA VAL A 23 -6.80 1.27 -13.77
C VAL A 23 -6.00 2.56 -13.55
N ILE A 24 -5.13 2.92 -14.51
CA ILE A 24 -4.38 4.18 -14.47
C ILE A 24 -5.31 5.38 -14.34
N SER A 25 -6.34 5.46 -15.19
CA SER A 25 -7.30 6.57 -15.18
C SER A 25 -8.02 6.68 -13.83
N LYS A 26 -8.41 5.54 -13.27
CA LYS A 26 -9.08 5.43 -11.97
C LYS A 26 -8.18 5.92 -10.83
N VAL A 27 -6.95 5.42 -10.75
CA VAL A 27 -5.97 5.83 -9.73
C VAL A 27 -5.65 7.32 -9.84
N LEU A 28 -5.40 7.82 -11.05
CA LEU A 28 -5.16 9.25 -11.28
C LEU A 28 -6.36 10.11 -10.89
N SER A 29 -7.59 9.63 -11.06
CA SER A 29 -8.78 10.37 -10.65
C SER A 29 -8.83 10.56 -9.13
N TRP A 30 -8.46 9.53 -8.36
CA TRP A 30 -8.39 9.60 -6.90
C TRP A 30 -7.26 10.49 -6.42
N LEU A 31 -6.06 10.36 -7.00
CA LEU A 31 -4.91 11.18 -6.66
C LEU A 31 -5.14 12.68 -6.93
N LYS A 32 -5.88 13.03 -7.99
CA LYS A 32 -6.25 14.43 -8.29
C LYS A 32 -7.13 15.08 -7.21
N THR A 33 -7.91 14.27 -6.50
CA THR A 33 -8.80 14.74 -5.42
C THR A 33 -8.23 14.52 -4.04
N ALA A 34 -7.07 13.86 -3.93
CA ALA A 34 -6.43 13.56 -2.67
C ALA A 34 -5.86 14.83 -2.02
N MET A 35 -5.94 14.90 -0.69
CA MET A 35 -5.40 16.01 0.09
C MET A 35 -4.11 15.60 0.79
N PRO A 36 -3.12 16.49 0.97
CA PRO A 36 -1.94 16.17 1.78
C PRO A 36 -2.33 15.82 3.21
N TYR A 37 -1.90 14.65 3.69
CA TYR A 37 -2.02 14.27 5.10
C TYR A 37 -0.81 14.84 5.85
N THR A 38 -1.07 15.76 6.78
CA THR A 38 -0.01 16.52 7.48
C THR A 38 0.29 16.03 8.89
N VAL A 39 -0.53 15.10 9.40
CA VAL A 39 -0.32 14.50 10.71
C VAL A 39 0.79 13.45 10.61
N LYS A 40 1.67 13.40 11.60
CA LYS A 40 2.76 12.41 11.62
C LYS A 40 2.17 10.99 11.76
N VAL A 41 2.47 10.12 10.80
CA VAL A 41 2.22 8.67 10.95
C VAL A 41 3.15 8.13 12.05
N PRO A 42 2.63 7.35 13.02
CA PRO A 42 3.46 6.76 14.07
C PRO A 42 4.60 5.91 13.48
N GLU A 43 5.75 5.93 14.14
CA GLU A 43 6.87 5.05 13.79
C GLU A 43 6.56 3.61 14.21
N SER A 44 6.92 2.66 13.35
CA SER A 44 6.79 1.24 13.65
C SER A 44 7.72 0.85 14.79
N GLU A 45 7.21 0.08 15.75
CA GLU A 45 8.02 -0.53 16.78
C GLU A 45 8.75 -1.75 16.22
N ASP A 46 10.07 -1.83 16.47
CA ASP A 46 10.88 -2.95 16.01
C ASP A 46 10.60 -4.20 16.87
N VAL A 47 10.11 -5.25 16.22
CA VAL A 47 9.83 -6.55 16.81
C VAL A 47 10.46 -7.57 15.88
N GLY A 48 11.52 -8.22 16.37
CA GLY A 48 12.46 -9.02 15.56
C GLY A 48 11.91 -10.32 14.97
N VAL A 49 10.58 -10.49 14.87
CA VAL A 49 9.97 -11.67 14.27
C VAL A 49 8.72 -11.27 13.48
N PHE A 50 8.86 -11.19 12.15
CA PHE A 50 7.75 -11.18 11.20
C PHE A 50 7.59 -12.61 10.64
N PHE A 51 6.57 -13.35 11.07
CA PHE A 51 6.18 -14.58 10.39
C PHE A 51 5.25 -14.21 9.21
N GLY A 52 5.85 -13.85 8.08
CA GLY A 52 5.15 -13.52 6.83
C GLY A 52 5.34 -12.07 6.37
N LYS A 53 5.13 -11.82 5.07
CA LYS A 53 4.98 -10.46 4.52
C LYS A 53 3.64 -9.88 4.98
N ILE A 54 3.55 -9.55 6.26
CA ILE A 54 2.38 -8.89 6.85
C ILE A 54 2.50 -7.40 6.50
N GLY A 55 2.00 -7.02 5.32
CA GLY A 55 1.91 -5.65 4.84
C GLY A 55 0.74 -5.54 3.89
N PRO A 56 0.14 -4.34 3.70
CA PRO A 56 -0.96 -4.21 2.75
C PRO A 56 -0.52 -4.48 1.31
N SER A 57 -1.50 -4.70 0.42
CA SER A 57 -1.26 -4.70 -1.01
C SER A 57 -0.60 -3.40 -1.46
N ILE A 58 0.42 -3.52 -2.31
CA ILE A 58 1.24 -2.43 -2.82
C ILE A 58 0.96 -2.26 -4.30
N LEU A 59 0.61 -1.05 -4.72
CA LEU A 59 0.48 -0.66 -6.11
C LEU A 59 1.80 -0.07 -6.61
N ASP A 60 2.38 -0.74 -7.61
CA ASP A 60 3.57 -0.31 -8.32
C ASP A 60 3.18 0.36 -9.64
N ILE A 61 3.63 1.60 -9.84
CA ILE A 61 3.44 2.36 -11.07
C ILE A 61 4.81 2.69 -11.64
N SER A 62 5.14 2.15 -12.81
CA SER A 62 6.44 2.37 -13.45
C SER A 62 6.28 3.06 -14.80
N ALA A 63 6.97 4.18 -15.01
CA ALA A 63 6.95 4.93 -16.26
C ALA A 63 8.37 5.32 -16.67
N LEU A 64 8.96 4.58 -17.61
CA LEU A 64 10.32 4.80 -18.14
C LEU A 64 11.37 4.84 -17.02
N SER A 65 11.63 6.03 -16.45
CA SER A 65 12.60 6.29 -15.39
C SER A 65 11.98 6.64 -14.03
N GLN A 66 10.65 6.64 -13.94
CA GLN A 66 9.91 6.93 -12.71
C GLN A 66 9.29 5.65 -12.18
N HIS A 67 9.43 5.41 -10.89
CA HIS A 67 8.78 4.32 -10.18
C HIS A 67 8.15 4.91 -8.93
N GLU A 68 6.84 4.77 -8.85
CA GLU A 68 6.02 5.26 -7.76
C GLU A 68 5.36 4.06 -7.10
N ILE A 69 5.39 4.04 -5.77
CA ILE A 69 4.81 2.98 -4.96
C ILE A 69 3.69 3.59 -4.11
N ILE A 70 2.52 2.96 -4.13
CA ILE A 70 1.36 3.42 -3.37
C ILE A 70 0.80 2.29 -2.53
N TYR A 71 0.60 2.54 -1.23
CA TYR A 71 0.00 1.57 -0.32
C TYR A 71 -0.81 2.27 0.80
N PRO A 72 -1.80 1.61 1.41
CA PRO A 72 -2.48 2.11 2.61
C PRO A 72 -1.44 2.44 3.69
N ALA A 73 -1.44 3.65 4.25
CA ALA A 73 -0.48 4.00 5.29
C ALA A 73 -0.69 3.13 6.54
N TRP A 74 0.41 2.59 7.06
CA TRP A 74 0.37 1.66 8.18
C TRP A 74 1.61 1.81 9.07
N TYR A 75 1.52 1.29 10.28
CA TYR A 75 2.62 1.14 11.23
C TYR A 75 2.41 -0.12 12.06
N THR A 76 3.47 -0.62 12.69
CA THR A 76 3.37 -1.74 13.65
C THR A 76 3.56 -1.31 15.08
N LYS A 77 2.85 -1.95 16.00
CA LYS A 77 3.11 -1.87 17.44
C LYS A 77 3.36 -3.25 18.00
N ARG A 78 4.19 -3.32 19.04
CA ARG A 78 4.36 -4.53 19.82
C ARG A 78 3.11 -4.78 20.65
N ASP A 79 2.62 -6.01 20.58
CA ASP A 79 1.61 -6.53 21.50
C ASP A 79 2.12 -7.83 22.15
N GLY A 80 1.47 -8.26 23.23
CA GLY A 80 1.88 -9.43 24.03
C GLY A 80 2.98 -9.14 25.06
N GLN A 81 3.35 -10.18 25.82
CA GLN A 81 4.42 -10.09 26.82
C GLN A 81 5.80 -10.33 26.18
N LYS A 82 6.87 -9.86 26.83
CA LYS A 82 8.24 -9.78 26.28
C LYS A 82 8.75 -11.04 25.54
N ASN A 83 8.37 -12.23 25.96
CA ASN A 83 8.82 -13.50 25.35
C ASN A 83 7.86 -14.06 24.28
N ASP A 84 6.65 -13.51 24.17
CA ASP A 84 5.61 -13.87 23.20
C ASP A 84 5.16 -12.63 22.40
N ALA A 85 6.07 -11.65 22.26
CA ALA A 85 5.76 -10.37 21.64
C ALA A 85 5.59 -10.54 20.13
N TYR A 86 4.51 -9.99 19.59
CA TYR A 86 4.21 -10.01 18.16
C TYR A 86 3.91 -8.60 17.65
N SER A 87 4.09 -8.41 16.35
CA SER A 87 3.76 -7.15 15.66
C SER A 87 2.28 -7.14 15.30
N VAL A 88 1.56 -6.09 15.70
CA VAL A 88 0.20 -5.80 15.24
C VAL A 88 0.27 -4.67 14.22
N VAL A 89 -0.31 -4.90 13.04
CA VAL A 89 -0.43 -3.87 11.99
C VAL A 89 -1.60 -2.95 12.28
N HIS A 90 -1.33 -1.65 12.29
CA HIS A 90 -2.32 -0.61 12.40
C HIS A 90 -2.34 0.21 11.12
N TYR A 91 -3.54 0.45 10.61
CA TYR A 91 -3.77 1.28 9.43
C TYR A 91 -4.14 2.69 9.85
N VAL A 92 -3.62 3.68 9.11
CA VAL A 92 -4.07 5.07 9.21
C VAL A 92 -5.26 5.22 8.28
N GLN A 93 -6.45 5.36 8.86
CA GLN A 93 -7.72 5.34 8.12
C GLN A 93 -7.72 6.39 6.99
N ASN A 94 -8.13 5.97 5.79
CA ASN A 94 -8.27 6.80 4.60
C ASN A 94 -6.97 7.43 4.07
N VAL A 95 -5.80 7.03 4.59
CA VAL A 95 -4.51 7.59 4.20
C VAL A 95 -3.71 6.56 3.40
N VAL A 96 -3.11 7.01 2.31
CA VAL A 96 -2.13 6.23 1.54
C VAL A 96 -0.76 6.87 1.62
N ALA A 97 0.29 6.04 1.65
CA ALA A 97 1.65 6.46 1.40
C ALA A 97 1.89 6.46 -0.11
N PHE A 98 2.55 7.51 -0.59
CA PHE A 98 3.01 7.67 -1.95
C PHE A 98 4.52 7.84 -1.91
N GLU A 99 5.26 6.83 -2.38
CA GLU A 99 6.71 6.84 -2.41
C GLU A 99 7.21 7.14 -3.82
N ASN A 100 8.10 8.13 -3.93
CA ASN A 100 8.81 8.44 -5.15
C ASN A 100 10.32 8.45 -4.85
N GLY A 101 10.99 7.34 -5.13
CA GLY A 101 12.39 7.15 -4.81
C GLY A 101 12.66 7.07 -3.30
N LYS A 102 13.10 8.18 -2.69
CA LYS A 102 13.43 8.24 -1.24
C LYS A 102 12.45 9.09 -0.43
N GLU A 103 11.51 9.76 -1.10
CA GLU A 103 10.55 10.63 -0.44
C GLU A 103 9.20 9.91 -0.32
N ILE A 104 8.64 9.92 0.89
CA ILE A 104 7.31 9.39 1.18
C ILE A 104 6.42 10.59 1.50
N THR A 105 5.37 10.76 0.71
CA THR A 105 4.29 11.71 0.98
C THR A 105 3.05 10.95 1.39
N TYR A 106 2.31 11.46 2.38
CA TYR A 106 1.04 10.87 2.79
C TYR A 106 -0.12 11.68 2.22
N LEU A 107 -1.11 10.98 1.69
CA LEU A 107 -2.28 11.57 1.05
C LEU A 107 -3.57 10.99 1.65
N GLU A 108 -4.52 11.85 2.01
CA GLU A 108 -5.89 11.46 2.32
C GLU A 108 -6.63 11.15 1.01
N SER A 109 -6.99 9.88 0.84
CA SER A 109 -7.76 9.38 -0.30
C SER A 109 -8.50 8.10 0.09
N GLU A 110 -9.67 8.25 0.71
CA GLU A 110 -10.55 7.15 1.08
C GLU A 110 -10.78 6.11 -0.04
N PRO A 111 -11.11 6.48 -1.29
CA PRO A 111 -11.39 5.46 -2.31
C PRO A 111 -10.15 4.64 -2.70
N LEU A 112 -8.96 5.26 -2.78
CA LEU A 112 -7.72 4.54 -3.06
C LEU A 112 -7.27 3.68 -1.87
N TYR A 113 -7.44 4.19 -0.65
CA TYR A 113 -7.18 3.45 0.57
C TYR A 113 -8.05 2.19 0.67
N ASN A 114 -9.37 2.31 0.54
CA ASN A 114 -10.29 1.17 0.58
C ASN A 114 -10.01 0.20 -0.56
N TRP A 115 -9.75 0.71 -1.77
CA TRP A 115 -9.49 -0.15 -2.92
C TRP A 115 -8.26 -1.05 -2.73
N LEU A 116 -7.18 -0.51 -2.16
CA LEU A 116 -5.97 -1.27 -1.82
C LEU A 116 -6.17 -2.16 -0.59
N LYS A 117 -6.72 -1.61 0.50
CA LYS A 117 -6.81 -2.31 1.79
C LYS A 117 -7.85 -3.43 1.80
N ASP A 118 -8.98 -3.24 1.13
CA ASP A 118 -10.11 -4.18 1.17
C ASP A 118 -10.09 -5.16 -0.01
N ASN A 119 -8.94 -5.27 -0.70
CA ASN A 119 -8.74 -6.18 -1.83
C ASN A 119 -9.68 -5.95 -3.02
N GLU A 120 -10.26 -4.76 -3.17
CA GLU A 120 -11.16 -4.47 -4.30
C GLU A 120 -10.44 -4.52 -5.65
N TRP A 121 -9.12 -4.25 -5.64
CA TRP A 121 -8.24 -4.37 -6.80
C TRP A 121 -8.24 -5.77 -7.42
N LYS A 122 -8.52 -6.84 -6.66
CA LYS A 122 -8.57 -8.23 -7.18
C LYS A 122 -9.63 -8.45 -8.26
N LYS A 123 -10.60 -7.54 -8.38
CA LYS A 123 -11.60 -7.57 -9.46
C LYS A 123 -11.04 -7.08 -10.80
N GLU A 124 -9.97 -6.30 -10.76
CA GLU A 124 -9.38 -5.59 -11.89
C GLU A 124 -8.04 -6.18 -12.32
N PHE A 125 -7.49 -7.11 -11.55
CA PHE A 125 -6.17 -7.69 -11.72
C PHE A 125 -6.25 -9.22 -11.79
N ILE A 126 -5.35 -9.81 -12.58
CA ILE A 126 -5.20 -11.27 -12.69
C ILE A 126 -3.76 -11.67 -12.41
N GLU A 127 -3.61 -12.87 -11.88
CA GLU A 127 -2.32 -13.53 -11.75
C GLU A 127 -1.84 -13.85 -13.18
N PRO A 128 -0.58 -13.53 -13.52
CA PRO A 128 -0.02 -13.79 -14.86
C PRO A 128 0.09 -15.28 -15.19
#